data_AF-A0A968DBF7-F1
#
_entry.id   AF-A0A968DBF7-F1
#
_cell.length_a   1.000
_cell.length_b   1.000
_cell.length_c   1.000
_cell.angle_alpha   90.00
_cell.angle_beta   90.00
_cell.angle_gamma   90.00
#
_symmetry.space_group_name_H-M   'P 1'
#
loop_
_entity.id
_entity.type
_entity.pdbx_description
1 polymer ?
#
loop_
_entity_poly.entity_id
_entity_poly.type
_entity_poly.pdbx_seq_one_letter_code
_entity_poly.pdbx_strand_id
1 'polypeptide(L)'
;MNRRNFLRSSAGALAAAGIGLGSRVWGQGRREVSVGGQRITTVDVHTHTIIPGTMELIGATTPNNNENLIIGDSRIALMNRWGVDIEILSVNPFWYSLD
;
A
#
# COMPACT_ATOMS: atom_id res chain seq x y z
N MET A 1 -16.97 18.89 33.51
CA MET A 1 -16.83 17.47 33.09
C MET A 1 -15.42 17.27 32.53
N ASN A 2 -14.60 16.38 33.10
CA ASN A 2 -13.21 16.18 32.64
C ASN A 2 -13.12 15.01 31.63
N ARG A 3 -12.16 15.04 30.70
CA ARG A 3 -11.90 14.04 29.64
C ARG A 3 -11.98 12.59 30.15
N ARG A 4 -11.46 12.33 31.35
CA ARG A 4 -11.45 11.00 31.98
C ARG A 4 -12.86 10.51 32.34
N ASN A 5 -13.75 11.41 32.75
CA ASN A 5 -15.11 11.06 33.12
C ASN A 5 -15.97 10.86 31.87
N PHE A 6 -15.78 11.69 30.84
CA PHE A 6 -16.46 11.52 29.54
C PHE A 6 -16.15 10.16 28.92
N LEU A 7 -14.87 9.77 28.83
CA LEU A 7 -14.47 8.49 28.24
C LEU A 7 -15.01 7.28 29.02
N ARG A 8 -15.04 7.35 30.36
CA ARG A 8 -15.62 6.28 31.19
C ARG A 8 -17.14 6.15 30.99
N SER A 9 -17.86 7.27 30.92
CA SER A 9 -19.30 7.27 30.67
C SER A 9 -19.65 6.71 29.29
N SER A 10 -18.88 7.08 28.25
CA SER A 10 -19.09 6.57 26.89
C SER A 10 -18.77 5.08 26.76
N ALA A 11 -17.71 4.61 27.43
CA ALA A 11 -17.35 3.19 27.44
C ALA A 11 -18.44 2.32 28.11
N GLY A 12 -19.02 2.80 29.21
CA GLY A 12 -20.15 2.11 29.88
C GLY A 12 -21.41 2.05 29.01
N ALA A 13 -21.73 3.13 28.29
CA ALA A 13 -22.88 3.18 27.40
C ALA A 13 -22.73 2.25 26.18
N LEU A 14 -21.52 2.14 25.61
CA LEU A 14 -21.24 1.28 24.46
C LEU A 14 -21.17 -0.21 24.83
N ALA A 15 -20.67 -0.54 26.03
CA ALA A 15 -20.69 -1.90 26.56
C ALA A 15 -22.13 -2.39 26.81
N ALA A 16 -23.01 -1.54 27.35
CA ALA A 16 -24.42 -1.86 27.55
C ALA A 16 -25.19 -2.03 26.23
N ALA A 17 -24.73 -1.39 25.15
CA ALA A 17 -25.27 -1.54 23.80
C ALA A 17 -24.65 -2.70 23.00
N GLY A 18 -23.74 -3.50 23.60
CA GLY A 18 -23.06 -4.61 22.91
C GLY A 18 -22.06 -4.17 21.82
N ILE A 19 -21.75 -2.87 21.74
CA ILE A 19 -20.78 -2.33 20.77
C ILE A 19 -19.40 -2.45 21.41
N GLY A 20 -18.74 -3.58 21.16
CA GLY A 20 -17.38 -3.82 21.64
C GLY A 20 -16.40 -2.78 21.09
N LEU A 21 -16.03 -1.80 21.90
CA LEU A 21 -14.83 -0.98 21.69
C LEU A 21 -13.60 -1.83 22.02
N GLY A 22 -13.39 -2.91 21.25
CA GLY A 22 -12.08 -3.54 21.20
C GLY A 22 -11.10 -2.46 20.77
N SER A 23 -10.08 -2.23 21.60
CA SER A 23 -8.91 -1.43 21.25
C SER A 23 -8.25 -2.07 20.03
N ARG A 24 -8.75 -1.76 18.84
CA ARG A 24 -8.03 -2.00 17.59
C ARG A 24 -6.80 -1.15 17.70
N VAL A 25 -5.64 -1.76 17.93
CA VAL A 25 -4.36 -1.12 17.71
C VAL A 25 -4.39 -0.64 16.26
N TRP A 26 -4.38 0.67 16.04
CA TRP A 26 -4.32 1.26 14.70
C TRP A 26 -2.90 1.10 14.16
N GLY A 27 -2.45 -0.15 13.97
CA GLY A 27 -1.50 -0.41 12.90
C GLY A 27 -2.24 0.03 11.64
N GLN A 28 -1.65 0.92 10.83
CA GLN A 28 -2.20 1.21 9.51
C GLN A 28 -2.13 -0.08 8.70
N GLY A 29 -3.17 -0.91 8.83
CA GLY A 29 -3.34 -2.11 8.03
C GLY A 29 -3.37 -1.73 6.56
N ARG A 30 -3.11 -2.73 5.71
CA ARG A 30 -3.27 -2.60 4.27
C ARG A 30 -4.62 -1.93 3.95
N ARG A 31 -4.59 -0.96 3.03
CA ARG A 31 -5.81 -0.35 2.49
C ARG A 31 -6.55 -1.39 1.66
N GLU A 32 -7.82 -1.59 1.96
CA GLU A 32 -8.71 -2.43 1.16
C GLU A 32 -9.68 -1.58 0.36
N VAL A 33 -10.06 -2.06 -0.82
CA VAL A 33 -11.05 -1.41 -1.69
C VAL A 33 -12.29 -2.29 -1.75
N SER A 34 -13.46 -1.68 -1.59
CA SER A 34 -14.75 -2.36 -1.67
C SER A 34 -15.71 -1.60 -2.57
N VAL A 35 -16.53 -2.34 -3.32
CA VAL A 35 -17.62 -1.81 -4.17
C VAL A 35 -18.90 -2.53 -3.76
N GLY A 36 -19.95 -1.78 -3.44
CA GLY A 36 -21.21 -2.37 -2.96
C GLY A 36 -21.08 -3.17 -1.67
N GLY A 37 -20.10 -2.84 -0.81
CA GLY A 37 -19.83 -3.57 0.43
C GLY A 37 -19.03 -4.87 0.25
N GLN A 38 -18.68 -5.24 -0.98
CA GLN A 38 -17.83 -6.40 -1.28
C GLN A 38 -16.40 -5.96 -1.57
N ARG A 39 -15.41 -6.59 -0.93
CA ARG A 39 -13.99 -6.35 -1.22
C ARG A 39 -13.67 -6.79 -2.66
N ILE A 40 -12.98 -5.95 -3.40
CA ILE A 40 -12.57 -6.20 -4.79
C ILE A 40 -11.04 -6.35 -4.89
N THR A 41 -10.58 -7.09 -5.90
CA THR A 41 -9.13 -7.16 -6.21
C THR A 41 -8.76 -5.97 -7.08
N THR A 42 -7.80 -5.17 -6.61
CA THR A 42 -7.22 -4.06 -7.36
C THR A 42 -5.97 -4.53 -8.10
N VAL A 43 -5.95 -4.25 -9.40
CA VAL A 43 -4.82 -4.58 -10.28
C VAL A 43 -4.31 -3.27 -10.88
N ASP A 44 -3.05 -2.94 -10.61
CA ASP A 44 -2.34 -1.88 -11.31
C ASP A 44 -1.70 -2.46 -12.58
N VAL A 45 -2.18 -2.00 -13.73
CA VAL A 45 -1.73 -2.43 -15.05
C VAL A 45 -0.68 -1.50 -15.65
N HIS A 46 -0.40 -0.37 -15.01
CA HIS A 46 0.58 0.60 -15.48
C HIS A 46 1.61 0.85 -14.38
N THR A 47 2.57 -0.07 -14.29
CA THR A 47 3.63 0.07 -13.31
C THR A 47 4.95 -0.43 -13.86
N HIS A 48 6.01 0.29 -13.53
CA HIS A 48 7.33 0.07 -14.09
C HIS A 48 8.28 -0.54 -13.06
N THR A 49 9.25 -1.30 -13.55
CA THR A 49 10.32 -1.90 -12.75
C THR A 49 11.65 -1.79 -13.49
N ILE A 50 12.74 -1.78 -12.73
CA ILE A 50 14.10 -1.92 -13.21
C ILE A 50 14.65 -3.22 -12.62
N ILE A 51 15.15 -4.10 -13.48
CA ILE A 51 15.87 -5.29 -13.06
C ILE A 51 17.34 -4.90 -12.83
N PRO A 52 17.89 -5.09 -11.61
CA PRO A 52 19.30 -4.81 -11.35
C PRO A 52 20.22 -5.53 -12.34
N GLY A 53 21.24 -4.84 -12.84
CA GLY A 53 22.18 -5.36 -13.84
C GLY A 53 21.72 -5.21 -15.30
N THR A 54 20.42 -5.05 -15.57
CA THR A 54 19.95 -4.86 -16.96
C THR A 54 20.40 -3.54 -17.58
N MET A 55 20.48 -2.47 -16.78
CA MET A 55 20.98 -1.18 -17.25
C MET A 55 22.47 -1.23 -17.62
N GLU A 56 23.28 -1.99 -16.88
CA GLU A 56 24.70 -2.17 -17.18
C GLU A 56 24.91 -2.92 -18.50
N LEU A 57 24.07 -3.94 -18.77
CA LEU A 57 24.12 -4.71 -20.03
C LEU A 57 23.93 -3.83 -21.27
N ILE A 58 23.20 -2.73 -21.16
CA ILE A 58 22.91 -1.81 -22.27
C ILE A 58 23.79 -0.56 -22.23
N GLY A 59 24.81 -0.52 -21.37
CA GLY A 59 25.70 0.64 -21.21
C GLY A 59 24.99 1.88 -20.65
N ALA A 60 23.82 1.72 -20.04
CA ALA A 60 23.04 2.80 -19.48
C ALA A 60 23.25 2.93 -17.96
N THR A 61 23.12 4.15 -17.45
CA THR A 61 23.16 4.39 -16.01
C THR A 61 21.81 4.04 -15.39
N THR A 62 21.80 3.24 -14.34
CA THR A 62 20.59 3.02 -13.53
C THR A 62 20.14 4.36 -12.91
N PRO A 63 18.91 4.82 -13.17
CA PRO A 63 18.35 5.99 -12.48
C PRO A 63 18.36 5.74 -10.97
N ASN A 64 19.25 6.42 -10.26
CA ASN A 64 19.66 6.03 -8.91
C ASN A 64 18.73 6.58 -7.79
N ASN A 65 17.48 6.93 -8.11
CA ASN A 65 16.65 7.77 -7.23
C ASN A 65 15.17 7.38 -7.10
N ASN A 66 14.72 6.26 -7.67
CA ASN A 66 13.33 5.83 -7.48
C ASN A 66 13.25 4.42 -6.90
N GLU A 67 13.13 4.35 -5.57
CA GLU A 67 12.94 3.10 -4.83
C GLU A 67 11.73 2.29 -5.31
N ASN A 68 10.74 2.94 -5.91
CA ASN A 68 9.56 2.26 -6.43
C ASN A 68 9.85 1.46 -7.70
N LEU A 69 10.97 1.73 -8.40
CA LEU A 69 11.36 0.95 -9.58
C LEU A 69 12.06 -0.36 -9.21
N ILE A 70 12.50 -0.54 -7.97
CA ILE A 70 13.15 -1.77 -7.53
C ILE A 70 12.13 -2.67 -6.84
N ILE A 71 12.17 -3.96 -7.18
CA ILE A 71 11.33 -4.96 -6.52
C ILE A 71 11.90 -5.21 -5.12
N GLY A 72 11.17 -4.78 -4.09
CA GLY A 72 11.57 -4.92 -2.69
C GLY A 72 10.48 -4.52 -1.70
N ASP A 73 10.81 -4.54 -0.42
CA ASP A 73 9.84 -4.37 0.68
C ASP A 73 9.14 -3.00 0.68
N SER A 74 9.85 -1.93 0.30
CA SER A 74 9.29 -0.57 0.20
C SER A 74 8.13 -0.51 -0.79
N ARG A 75 8.24 -1.23 -1.91
CA ARG A 75 7.19 -1.37 -2.91
C ARG A 75 5.96 -2.08 -2.36
N ILE A 76 6.15 -3.17 -1.61
CA ILE A 76 5.04 -3.87 -0.93
C ILE A 76 4.35 -2.96 0.10
N ALA A 77 5.12 -2.18 0.87
CA ALA A 77 4.56 -1.21 1.79
C ALA A 77 3.74 -0.12 1.07
N LEU A 78 4.17 0.28 -0.13
CA LEU A 78 3.44 1.23 -0.97
C LEU A 78 2.15 0.63 -1.55
N MET A 79 2.23 -0.59 -2.10
CA MET A 79 1.06 -1.36 -2.52
C MET A 79 0.04 -1.49 -1.39
N ASN A 80 0.50 -1.77 -0.17
CA ASN A 80 -0.36 -1.83 1.01
C ASN A 80 -0.99 -0.49 1.38
N ARG A 81 -0.22 0.60 1.29
CA ARG A 81 -0.73 1.96 1.57
C ARG A 81 -1.76 2.40 0.53
N TRP A 82 -1.55 2.06 -0.74
CA TRP A 82 -2.41 2.47 -1.85
C TRP A 82 -3.59 1.51 -2.06
N GLY A 83 -3.51 0.31 -1.51
CA GLY A 83 -4.52 -0.72 -1.67
C GLY A 83 -4.49 -1.35 -3.05
N VAL A 84 -3.28 -1.61 -3.57
CA VAL A 84 -3.00 -2.35 -4.82
C VAL A 84 -2.69 -3.79 -4.47
N ASP A 85 -3.47 -4.76 -4.94
CA ASP A 85 -3.27 -6.18 -4.62
C ASP A 85 -2.27 -6.84 -5.57
N ILE A 86 -2.32 -6.44 -6.84
CA ILE A 86 -1.49 -7.00 -7.90
C ILE A 86 -0.95 -5.84 -8.74
N GLU A 87 0.31 -5.95 -9.10
CA GLU A 87 1.00 -5.05 -10.01
C GLU A 87 1.49 -5.84 -11.22
N ILE A 88 1.11 -5.41 -12.43
CA ILE A 88 1.61 -5.98 -13.68
C ILE A 88 2.83 -5.17 -14.11
N LEU A 89 4.01 -5.71 -13.81
CA LEU A 89 5.28 -5.02 -14.02
C LEU A 89 5.65 -4.94 -15.51
N SER A 90 6.05 -3.74 -15.94
CA SER A 90 6.72 -3.48 -17.22
C SER A 90 8.15 -2.98 -17.00
N VAL A 91 9.11 -3.39 -17.82
CA VAL A 91 10.54 -3.08 -17.63
C VAL A 91 10.93 -1.68 -18.19
N ASN A 92 9.98 -0.72 -18.27
CA ASN A 92 10.13 0.66 -18.77
C ASN A 92 10.42 0.80 -20.30
N PRO A 93 9.84 1.80 -21.01
CA PRO A 93 10.07 2.07 -22.44
C PRO A 93 11.50 2.38 -22.90
N PHE A 94 12.53 2.40 -22.06
CA PHE A 94 13.91 2.69 -22.53
C PHE A 94 14.35 1.75 -23.66
N TRP A 95 13.80 0.53 -23.73
CA TRP A 95 14.04 -0.42 -24.82
C TRP A 95 13.68 0.12 -26.20
N TYR A 96 12.70 1.02 -26.32
CA TYR A 96 12.33 1.63 -27.60
C TYR A 96 13.40 2.58 -28.15
N SER A 97 14.42 2.92 -27.36
CA SER A 97 15.56 3.73 -27.79
C SER A 97 16.82 2.91 -28.07
N LEU A 98 16.75 1.59 -27.91
CA LEU A 98 17.85 0.66 -28.20
C LEU A 98 17.62 0.07 -29.60
N ASP A 99 17.96 0.84 -30.63
CA ASP A 99 18.09 0.39 -32.03
C ASP A 99 19.58 0.29 -32.41
#